data_AF-A0A257W2H0-F1
#
_entry.id   AF-A0A257W2H0-F1
#
_cell.length_a   1.000
_cell.length_b   1.000
_cell.length_c   1.000
_cell.angle_alpha   90.00
_cell.angle_beta   90.00
_cell.angle_gamma   90.00
#
_symmetry.space_group_name_H-M   'P 1'
#
loop_
_entity.id
_entity.type
_entity.pdbx_description
1 polymer ?
#
loop_
_entity_poly.entity_id
_entity_poly.type
_entity_poly.pdbx_seq_one_letter_code
_entity_poly.pdbx_strand_id
1 'polypeptide(L)'
;MRSPSSVLPRFLFALLALSGAGVAHARPPEALACAIMSAPAGLDARVADVVASREVDKGSSALTDLQAVVDQCAADQFMPPKEREAYFTYTLGRMARDVLDGRLAAKGLSSALIDKALDIGPGNANNPAEKVTEGDMRRVATELAVAGTDPKQVTPEGWTLVTAWIVATANMFDGLRNID
;
A
#
# COMPACT_ATOMS: atom_id res chain seq x y z
N MET A 1 11.16 20.97 76.75
CA MET A 1 10.63 20.57 75.43
C MET A 1 11.75 20.72 74.40
N ARG A 2 12.38 19.62 73.99
CA ARG A 2 13.39 19.55 72.92
C ARG A 2 13.01 18.38 72.02
N SER A 3 12.68 18.66 70.78
CA SER A 3 12.41 17.64 69.74
C SER A 3 13.72 17.20 69.10
N PRO A 4 13.94 15.89 68.86
CA PRO A 4 15.07 15.43 68.08
C PRO A 4 14.74 15.44 66.58
N SER A 5 15.72 15.90 65.81
CA SER A 5 15.81 15.82 64.37
C SER A 5 15.84 14.36 63.89
N SER A 6 15.23 14.07 62.74
CA SER A 6 15.49 12.83 61.99
C SER A 6 15.54 13.16 60.50
N VAL A 7 16.76 13.03 59.97
CA VAL A 7 17.14 13.14 58.57
C VAL A 7 16.78 11.82 57.90
N LEU A 8 15.93 11.82 56.87
CA LEU A 8 15.70 10.62 56.05
C LEU A 8 16.58 10.62 54.78
N PRO A 9 17.10 9.46 54.36
CA PRO A 9 18.04 9.36 53.25
C PRO A 9 17.33 9.38 51.88
N ARG A 10 17.98 10.05 50.93
CA ARG A 10 17.70 9.95 49.49
C ARG A 10 17.99 8.52 49.02
N PHE A 11 16.95 7.72 48.78
CA PHE A 11 17.09 6.49 47.99
C PHE A 11 16.92 6.80 46.50
N LEU A 12 18.05 6.79 45.81
CA LEU A 12 18.19 6.74 44.36
C LEU A 12 17.61 5.39 43.89
N PHE A 13 16.45 5.39 43.23
CA PHE A 13 15.98 4.25 42.44
C PHE A 13 16.19 4.58 40.96
N ALA A 14 17.36 4.20 40.45
CA ALA A 14 17.61 4.12 39.01
C ALA A 14 17.11 2.76 38.52
N LEU A 15 15.85 2.70 38.08
CA LEU A 15 15.34 1.55 37.34
C LEU A 15 15.79 1.64 35.88
N LEU A 16 16.68 0.72 35.50
CA LEU A 16 16.96 0.37 34.12
C LEU A 16 15.67 -0.10 33.44
N ALA A 17 15.08 0.74 32.60
CA ALA A 17 14.08 0.34 31.62
C ALA A 17 14.79 -0.08 30.32
N LEU A 18 15.41 -1.27 30.34
CA LEU A 18 15.84 -1.97 29.13
C LEU A 18 15.04 -3.27 29.03
N SER A 19 13.96 -3.26 28.25
CA SER A 19 13.40 -4.47 27.64
C SER A 19 12.11 -4.13 26.89
N GLY A 20 12.15 -4.22 25.56
CA GLY A 20 10.95 -4.15 24.73
C GLY A 20 11.11 -3.50 23.36
N ALA A 21 12.28 -3.61 22.70
CA ALA A 21 12.26 -3.56 21.24
C ALA A 21 11.60 -4.86 20.77
N GLY A 22 10.27 -4.86 20.74
CA GLY A 22 9.50 -5.95 20.15
C GLY A 22 10.00 -6.12 18.73
N VAL A 23 10.42 -7.34 18.38
CA VAL A 23 10.65 -7.69 16.99
C VAL A 23 9.30 -7.47 16.30
N ALA A 24 9.23 -6.48 15.41
CA ALA A 24 8.04 -6.28 14.60
C ALA A 24 7.87 -7.55 13.77
N HIS A 25 7.00 -8.44 14.23
CA HIS A 25 6.64 -9.63 13.48
C HIS A 25 5.69 -9.15 12.39
N ALA A 26 6.20 -9.10 11.15
CA ALA A 26 5.38 -8.83 9.99
C ALA A 26 4.13 -9.74 10.03
N ARG A 27 2.97 -9.15 9.75
CA ARG A 27 1.69 -9.91 9.75
C ARG A 27 1.81 -11.12 8.80
N PRO A 28 1.23 -12.28 9.17
CA PRO A 28 1.30 -13.45 8.30
C PRO A 28 0.59 -13.17 6.95
N PRO A 29 1.06 -13.69 5.81
CA PRO A 29 0.46 -13.42 4.50
C PRO A 29 -1.04 -13.74 4.43
N GLU A 30 -1.50 -14.75 5.17
CA GLU A 30 -2.90 -15.16 5.23
C GLU A 30 -3.80 -14.08 5.87
N ALA A 31 -3.27 -13.33 6.83
CA ALA A 31 -3.99 -12.21 7.46
C ALA A 31 -4.29 -11.09 6.45
N LEU A 32 -3.34 -10.79 5.57
CA LEU A 32 -3.49 -9.79 4.52
C LEU A 32 -4.34 -10.28 3.33
N ALA A 33 -4.53 -11.59 3.18
CA ALA A 33 -5.32 -12.18 2.10
C ALA A 33 -6.84 -12.14 2.33
N CYS A 34 -7.29 -11.99 3.59
CA CYS A 34 -8.70 -12.10 3.97
C CYS A 34 -9.63 -11.21 3.12
N ALA A 35 -9.29 -9.94 2.96
CA ALA A 35 -10.16 -8.99 2.27
C ALA A 35 -10.26 -9.26 0.76
N ILE A 36 -9.16 -9.75 0.17
CA ILE A 36 -9.12 -10.13 -1.25
C ILE A 36 -9.96 -11.39 -1.48
N MET A 37 -9.85 -12.38 -0.59
CA MET A 37 -10.62 -13.62 -0.69
C MET A 37 -12.11 -13.45 -0.38
N SER A 38 -12.46 -12.48 0.47
CA SER A 38 -13.83 -12.21 0.89
C SER A 38 -14.55 -11.19 -0.01
N ALA A 39 -13.83 -10.59 -0.96
CA ALA A 39 -14.39 -9.60 -1.86
C ALA A 39 -15.50 -10.22 -2.74
N PRO A 40 -16.68 -9.58 -2.85
CA PRO A 40 -17.71 -10.03 -3.76
C PRO A 40 -17.22 -9.92 -5.21
N ALA A 41 -17.75 -10.80 -6.07
CA ALA A 41 -17.37 -10.86 -7.48
C ALA A 41 -17.49 -9.48 -8.16
N GLY A 42 -16.43 -9.09 -8.88
CA GLY A 42 -16.36 -7.84 -9.62
C GLY A 42 -16.07 -6.60 -8.76
N LEU A 43 -15.89 -6.73 -7.43
CA LEU A 43 -15.41 -5.60 -6.62
C LEU A 43 -14.00 -5.18 -7.03
N ASP A 44 -13.13 -6.14 -7.33
CA ASP A 44 -11.78 -5.94 -7.84
C ASP A 44 -11.74 -5.07 -9.11
N ALA A 45 -12.59 -5.37 -10.08
CA ALA A 45 -12.70 -4.60 -11.31
C ALA A 45 -13.15 -3.17 -11.04
N ARG A 46 -14.16 -2.98 -10.17
CA ARG A 46 -14.63 -1.63 -9.79
C ARG A 46 -13.56 -0.86 -9.04
N VAL A 47 -12.82 -1.50 -8.13
CA VAL A 47 -11.70 -0.90 -7.40
C VAL A 47 -10.59 -0.47 -8.37
N ALA A 48 -10.23 -1.31 -9.34
CA ALA A 48 -9.29 -0.94 -10.38
C ALA A 48 -9.78 0.24 -11.23
N ASP A 49 -11.08 0.32 -11.51
CA ASP A 49 -11.67 1.49 -12.18
C ASP A 49 -11.55 2.75 -11.33
N VAL A 50 -11.75 2.68 -10.01
CA VAL A 50 -11.52 3.83 -9.11
C VAL A 50 -10.07 4.30 -9.18
N VAL A 51 -9.10 3.39 -9.13
CA VAL A 51 -7.68 3.74 -9.18
C VAL A 51 -7.27 4.29 -10.55
N ALA A 52 -7.86 3.80 -11.63
CA ALA A 52 -7.62 4.31 -12.98
C ALA A 52 -8.40 5.60 -13.31
N SER A 53 -9.42 5.92 -12.52
CA SER A 53 -10.30 7.06 -12.72
C SER A 53 -9.63 8.38 -12.31
N ARG A 54 -9.93 9.45 -13.05
CA ARG A 54 -9.68 10.84 -12.62
C ARG A 54 -10.90 11.48 -11.96
N GLU A 55 -12.01 10.75 -11.91
CA GLU A 55 -13.32 11.18 -11.40
C GLU A 55 -13.56 10.53 -10.04
N VAL A 56 -13.29 11.30 -8.98
CA VAL A 56 -13.39 10.85 -7.57
C VAL A 56 -14.82 10.44 -7.20
N ASP A 57 -15.82 11.12 -7.77
CA ASP A 57 -17.24 10.92 -7.43
C ASP A 57 -17.80 9.56 -7.90
N LYS A 58 -17.21 8.98 -8.95
CA LYS A 58 -17.65 7.69 -9.52
C LYS A 58 -17.18 6.47 -8.72
N GLY A 59 -16.27 6.63 -7.78
CA GLY A 59 -15.68 5.53 -7.02
C GLY A 59 -16.30 5.25 -5.66
N SER A 60 -17.22 6.10 -5.19
CA SER A 60 -17.69 6.07 -3.80
C SER A 60 -18.33 4.75 -3.37
N SER A 61 -19.12 4.09 -4.23
CA SER A 61 -19.73 2.80 -3.89
C SER A 61 -18.71 1.66 -3.82
N ALA A 62 -17.77 1.59 -4.77
CA ALA A 62 -16.72 0.57 -4.76
C ALA A 62 -15.80 0.70 -3.54
N LEU A 63 -15.44 1.93 -3.16
CA LEU A 63 -14.66 2.18 -1.94
C LEU A 63 -15.45 1.85 -0.67
N THR A 64 -16.77 2.09 -0.66
CA THR A 64 -17.64 1.71 0.45
C THR A 64 -17.72 0.18 0.61
N ASP A 65 -17.92 -0.54 -0.49
CA ASP A 65 -17.94 -2.01 -0.51
C ASP A 65 -16.59 -2.58 -0.03
N LEU A 66 -15.48 -2.01 -0.51
CA LEU A 66 -14.15 -2.38 -0.08
C LEU A 66 -13.94 -2.14 1.42
N GLN A 67 -14.38 -0.98 1.94
CA GLN A 67 -14.28 -0.65 3.35
C GLN A 67 -15.03 -1.66 4.21
N ALA A 68 -16.24 -2.06 3.80
CA ALA A 68 -17.03 -3.05 4.55
C ALA A 68 -16.31 -4.40 4.66
N VAL A 69 -15.70 -4.88 3.57
CA VAL A 69 -14.93 -6.13 3.56
C VAL A 69 -13.66 -6.02 4.42
N VAL A 70 -12.95 -4.90 4.30
CA VAL A 70 -11.75 -4.63 5.10
C VAL A 70 -12.09 -4.54 6.59
N ASP A 71 -13.16 -3.83 6.96
CA ASP A 71 -13.58 -3.67 8.35
C ASP A 71 -13.93 -5.02 8.99
N GLN A 72 -14.61 -5.89 8.25
CA GLN A 72 -14.91 -7.25 8.71
C GLN A 72 -13.63 -8.04 8.96
N CYS A 73 -12.74 -8.13 7.97
CA CYS A 73 -11.47 -8.85 8.10
C CYS A 73 -10.55 -8.26 9.18
N ALA A 74 -10.55 -6.94 9.34
CA ALA A 74 -9.77 -6.25 10.35
C ALA A 74 -10.30 -6.52 11.77
N ALA A 75 -11.62 -6.62 11.93
CA ALA A 75 -12.25 -6.96 13.20
C ALA A 75 -11.87 -8.38 13.65
N ASP A 76 -11.89 -9.36 12.73
CA ASP A 76 -11.50 -10.75 13.00
C ASP A 76 -10.02 -10.88 13.41
N GLN A 77 -9.20 -9.92 13.01
CA GLN A 77 -7.77 -9.85 13.30
C GLN A 77 -7.42 -8.90 14.45
N PHE A 78 -8.44 -8.33 15.09
CA PHE A 78 -8.32 -7.34 16.17
C PHE A 78 -7.43 -6.14 15.80
N MET A 79 -7.47 -5.68 14.55
CA MET A 79 -6.66 -4.56 14.09
C MET A 79 -7.15 -3.24 14.73
N PRO A 80 -6.25 -2.44 15.34
CA PRO A 80 -6.57 -1.10 15.81
C PRO A 80 -6.84 -0.15 14.63
N PRO A 81 -7.44 1.04 14.88
CA PRO A 81 -7.87 1.95 13.82
C PRO A 81 -6.78 2.32 12.79
N LYS A 82 -5.55 2.59 13.25
CA LYS A 82 -4.44 2.94 12.36
C LYS A 82 -4.06 1.80 11.42
N GLU A 83 -3.96 0.58 11.94
CA GLU A 83 -3.65 -0.61 11.13
C GLU A 83 -4.79 -0.94 10.17
N ARG A 84 -6.03 -0.68 10.56
CA ARG A 84 -7.20 -0.85 9.69
C ARG A 84 -7.18 0.10 8.50
N GLU A 85 -6.83 1.36 8.71
CA GLU A 85 -6.65 2.34 7.63
C GLU A 85 -5.53 1.90 6.69
N ALA A 86 -4.39 1.47 7.24
CA ALA A 86 -3.29 0.95 6.45
C ALA A 86 -3.66 -0.33 5.67
N TYR A 87 -4.48 -1.21 6.27
CA TYR A 87 -4.99 -2.42 5.63
C TYR A 87 -5.98 -2.13 4.51
N PHE A 88 -6.80 -1.08 4.65
CA PHE A 88 -7.62 -0.57 3.55
C PHE A 88 -6.74 -0.12 2.37
N THR A 89 -5.73 0.71 2.62
CA THR A 89 -4.82 1.21 1.57
C THR A 89 -4.04 0.08 0.90
N TYR A 90 -3.55 -0.89 1.68
CA TYR A 90 -2.93 -2.11 1.17
C TYR A 90 -3.88 -2.87 0.23
N THR A 91 -5.10 -3.15 0.70
CA THR A 91 -6.08 -3.96 -0.04
C THR A 91 -6.52 -3.25 -1.33
N LEU A 92 -6.76 -1.94 -1.26
CA LEU A 92 -7.05 -1.09 -2.41
C LEU A 92 -5.98 -1.25 -3.50
N GLY A 93 -4.71 -1.07 -3.11
CA GLY A 93 -3.58 -1.18 -4.02
C GLY A 93 -3.42 -2.59 -4.57
N ARG A 94 -3.42 -3.59 -3.69
CA ARG A 94 -3.21 -5.00 -4.04
C ARG A 94 -4.28 -5.52 -5.00
N MET A 95 -5.55 -5.20 -4.75
CA MET A 95 -6.68 -5.62 -5.58
C MET A 95 -6.71 -4.90 -6.92
N ALA A 96 -6.45 -3.58 -6.94
CA ALA A 96 -6.36 -2.83 -8.18
C ALA A 96 -5.20 -3.33 -9.06
N ARG A 97 -4.03 -3.65 -8.48
CA ARG A 97 -2.89 -4.20 -9.22
C ARG A 97 -3.26 -5.47 -9.99
N ASP A 98 -3.88 -6.46 -9.35
CA ASP A 98 -4.22 -7.73 -10.04
C ASP A 98 -5.02 -7.51 -11.33
N VAL A 99 -6.01 -6.63 -11.28
CA VAL A 99 -6.83 -6.31 -12.46
C VAL A 99 -6.07 -5.45 -13.47
N LEU A 100 -5.30 -4.47 -13.02
CA LEU A 100 -4.53 -3.57 -13.88
C LEU A 100 -3.42 -4.31 -14.62
N ASP A 101 -2.83 -5.35 -14.04
CA ASP A 101 -1.86 -6.22 -14.73
C ASP A 101 -2.46 -6.83 -15.99
N GLY A 102 -3.64 -7.45 -15.87
CA GLY A 102 -4.36 -8.02 -17.00
C GLY A 102 -4.74 -6.97 -18.06
N ARG A 103 -5.13 -5.76 -17.63
CA ARG A 103 -5.46 -4.65 -18.54
C ARG A 103 -4.23 -4.12 -19.29
N LEU A 104 -3.09 -4.01 -18.62
CA LEU A 104 -1.81 -3.65 -19.24
C LEU A 104 -1.37 -4.71 -20.25
N ALA A 105 -1.44 -5.99 -19.86
CA ALA A 105 -1.10 -7.10 -20.74
C ALA A 105 -1.97 -7.12 -22.01
N ALA A 106 -3.26 -6.82 -21.89
CA ALA A 106 -4.17 -6.69 -23.03
C ALA A 106 -3.81 -5.53 -24.00
N LYS A 107 -2.99 -4.56 -23.56
CA LYS A 107 -2.43 -3.49 -24.40
C LYS A 107 -1.00 -3.78 -24.86
N GLY A 108 -0.46 -4.97 -24.58
CA GLY A 108 0.92 -5.31 -24.89
C GLY A 108 1.95 -4.61 -23.99
N LEU A 109 1.55 -4.17 -22.80
CA LEU A 109 2.41 -3.52 -21.83
C LEU A 109 2.70 -4.48 -20.68
N SER A 110 3.98 -4.69 -20.38
CA SER A 110 4.39 -5.50 -19.22
C SER A 110 4.51 -4.61 -17.99
N SER A 111 3.74 -4.93 -16.95
CA SER A 111 3.83 -4.27 -15.65
C SER A 111 5.22 -4.42 -15.01
N ALA A 112 5.91 -5.52 -15.25
CA ALA A 112 7.28 -5.75 -14.79
C ALA A 112 8.29 -4.72 -15.33
N LEU A 113 8.06 -4.15 -16.52
CA LEU A 113 8.88 -3.06 -17.06
C LEU A 113 8.65 -1.76 -16.30
N ILE A 114 7.41 -1.52 -15.87
CA ILE A 114 7.06 -0.36 -15.03
C ILE A 114 7.74 -0.52 -13.67
N ASP A 115 7.64 -1.72 -13.07
CA ASP A 115 8.23 -2.01 -11.78
C ASP A 115 9.75 -1.86 -11.81
N LYS A 116 10.40 -2.36 -12.87
CA LYS A 116 11.84 -2.19 -13.10
C LYS A 116 12.23 -0.71 -13.26
N ALA A 117 11.48 0.06 -14.05
CA ALA A 117 11.77 1.47 -14.33
C ALA A 117 11.78 2.34 -13.06
N LEU A 118 10.97 1.96 -12.09
CA LEU A 118 10.70 2.75 -10.89
C LEU A 118 11.25 2.12 -9.61
N ASP A 119 12.01 1.04 -9.72
CA ASP A 119 12.58 0.32 -8.59
C ASP A 119 11.50 -0.09 -7.57
N ILE A 120 10.48 -0.79 -8.08
CA ILE A 120 9.35 -1.32 -7.34
C ILE A 120 9.52 -2.83 -7.18
N GLY A 121 9.14 -3.37 -6.03
CA GLY A 121 9.14 -4.80 -5.74
C GLY A 121 9.88 -5.16 -4.44
N PRO A 122 9.87 -6.44 -4.04
CA PRO A 122 10.55 -6.89 -2.83
C PRO A 122 12.05 -6.53 -2.84
N GLY A 123 12.51 -5.82 -1.81
CA GLY A 123 13.91 -5.39 -1.68
C GLY A 123 14.28 -4.12 -2.43
N ASN A 124 13.36 -3.53 -3.20
CA ASN A 124 13.58 -2.29 -3.94
C ASN A 124 13.13 -1.05 -3.15
N ALA A 125 13.40 0.15 -3.68
CA ALA A 125 13.08 1.41 -3.00
C ALA A 125 11.59 1.57 -2.67
N ASN A 126 10.69 1.14 -3.56
CA ASN A 126 9.23 1.27 -3.40
C ASN A 126 8.81 2.68 -2.95
N ASN A 127 9.30 3.70 -3.65
CA ASN A 127 9.07 5.08 -3.26
C ASN A 127 7.55 5.35 -3.19
N PRO A 128 7.05 5.94 -2.09
CA PRO A 128 5.65 6.34 -1.98
C PRO A 128 5.34 7.33 -3.11
N ALA A 129 4.39 6.98 -3.97
CA ALA A 129 3.96 7.89 -5.03
C ALA A 129 2.80 8.75 -4.49
N GLU A 130 3.13 9.81 -3.75
CA GLU A 130 2.14 10.86 -3.46
C GLU A 130 1.59 11.46 -4.77
N LYS A 131 2.43 11.50 -5.82
CA LYS A 131 2.09 11.85 -7.20
C LYS A 131 3.00 11.11 -8.18
N VAL A 132 2.43 10.63 -9.28
CA VAL A 132 3.21 10.16 -10.44
C VAL A 132 3.78 11.38 -11.18
N THR A 133 5.10 11.44 -11.33
CA THR A 133 5.78 12.58 -11.95
C THR A 133 6.05 12.36 -13.44
N GLU A 134 6.29 13.43 -14.19
CA GLU A 134 6.80 13.32 -15.56
C GLU A 134 8.15 12.60 -15.62
N GLY A 135 8.97 12.72 -14.56
CA GLY A 135 10.23 12.01 -14.43
C GLY A 135 10.03 10.50 -14.41
N ASP A 136 9.05 10.02 -13.67
CA ASP A 136 8.68 8.60 -13.59
C ASP A 136 8.20 8.10 -14.95
N MET A 137 7.33 8.86 -15.61
CA MET A 137 6.83 8.49 -16.94
C MET A 137 7.94 8.44 -17.99
N ARG A 138 8.95 9.32 -17.91
CA ARG A 138 10.14 9.25 -18.78
C ARG A 138 10.98 8.00 -18.53
N ARG A 139 11.13 7.57 -17.28
CA ARG A 139 11.83 6.32 -16.94
C ARG A 139 11.10 5.10 -17.50
N VAL A 140 9.78 5.05 -17.32
CA VAL A 140 8.95 3.97 -17.89
C VAL A 140 9.03 3.94 -19.42
N ALA A 141 8.93 5.09 -20.08
CA ALA A 141 9.11 5.18 -21.54
C ALA A 141 10.49 4.66 -21.98
N THR A 142 11.54 4.96 -21.22
CA THR A 142 12.89 4.47 -21.50
C THR A 142 12.95 2.94 -21.41
N GLU A 143 12.41 2.34 -20.35
CA GLU A 143 12.39 0.88 -20.19
C GLU A 143 11.52 0.19 -21.25
N LEU A 144 10.38 0.77 -21.64
CA LEU A 144 9.57 0.27 -22.75
C LEU A 144 10.38 0.26 -24.06
N ALA A 145 11.09 1.35 -24.36
CA ALA A 145 11.92 1.44 -25.57
C ALA A 145 13.06 0.42 -25.56
N VAL A 146 13.73 0.22 -24.41
CA VAL A 146 14.76 -0.81 -24.23
C VAL A 146 14.20 -2.21 -24.46
N ALA A 147 12.95 -2.45 -24.05
CA ALA A 147 12.25 -3.72 -24.27
C ALA A 147 11.69 -3.89 -25.69
N GLY A 148 11.89 -2.91 -26.59
CA GLY A 148 11.43 -2.96 -27.98
C GLY A 148 10.01 -2.42 -28.20
N THR A 149 9.36 -1.87 -27.18
CA THR A 149 8.07 -1.19 -27.30
C THR A 149 8.29 0.30 -27.52
N ASP A 150 7.96 0.82 -28.70
CA ASP A 150 8.05 2.28 -28.98
C ASP A 150 7.04 3.04 -28.10
N PRO A 151 7.51 3.90 -27.16
CA PRO A 151 6.63 4.65 -26.27
C PRO A 151 5.66 5.56 -27.01
N LYS A 152 5.97 5.97 -28.25
CA LYS A 152 5.09 6.79 -29.09
C LYS A 152 3.88 6.03 -29.63
N GLN A 153 3.95 4.70 -29.66
CA GLN A 153 2.85 3.83 -30.08
C GLN A 153 1.92 3.46 -28.92
N VAL A 154 2.31 3.80 -27.68
CA VAL A 154 1.45 3.59 -26.50
C VAL A 154 0.30 4.59 -26.53
N THR A 155 -0.92 4.08 -26.51
CA THR A 155 -2.13 4.90 -26.56
C THR A 155 -2.32 5.73 -25.27
N PRO A 156 -3.15 6.80 -25.30
CA PRO A 156 -3.48 7.54 -24.09
C PRO A 156 -4.09 6.66 -22.97
N GLU A 157 -4.85 5.64 -23.36
CA GLU A 157 -5.41 4.65 -22.43
C GLU A 157 -4.30 3.77 -21.83
N GLY A 158 -3.34 3.31 -22.64
CA GLY A 158 -2.17 2.57 -22.16
C GLY A 158 -1.37 3.36 -21.13
N TRP A 159 -1.13 4.65 -21.39
CA TRP A 159 -0.48 5.53 -20.41
C TRP A 159 -1.31 5.75 -19.15
N THR A 160 -2.63 5.82 -19.27
CA THR A 160 -3.53 5.89 -18.10
C THR A 160 -3.40 4.63 -17.23
N LEU A 161 -3.33 3.45 -17.84
CA LEU A 161 -3.11 2.20 -17.12
C LEU A 161 -1.73 2.13 -16.45
N VAL A 162 -0.68 2.66 -17.09
CA VAL A 162 0.65 2.78 -16.48
C VAL A 162 0.58 3.65 -15.22
N THR A 163 -0.05 4.82 -15.30
CA THR A 163 -0.23 5.68 -14.13
C THR A 163 -1.04 4.99 -13.02
N ALA A 164 -2.14 4.33 -13.38
CA ALA A 164 -2.97 3.59 -12.43
C ALA A 164 -2.19 2.47 -11.73
N TRP A 165 -1.34 1.74 -12.48
CA TRP A 165 -0.48 0.71 -11.92
C TRP A 165 0.50 1.28 -10.88
N ILE A 166 1.13 2.42 -11.17
CA ILE A 166 2.05 3.08 -10.24
C ILE A 166 1.32 3.49 -8.96
N VAL A 167 0.11 4.05 -9.07
CA VAL A 167 -0.72 4.44 -7.92
C VAL A 167 -1.14 3.22 -7.09
N ALA A 168 -1.67 2.17 -7.73
CA ALA A 168 -2.05 0.93 -7.06
C ALA A 168 -0.87 0.32 -6.30
N THR A 169 0.31 0.40 -6.89
CA THR A 169 1.56 -0.05 -6.31
C THR A 169 1.99 0.73 -5.08
N ALA A 170 2.00 2.06 -5.17
CA ALA A 170 2.32 2.90 -4.05
C ALA A 170 1.37 2.60 -2.88
N ASN A 171 0.06 2.54 -3.13
CA ASN A 171 -0.93 2.18 -2.12
C ASN A 171 -0.64 0.82 -1.48
N MET A 172 -0.31 -0.21 -2.27
CA MET A 172 0.00 -1.53 -1.73
C MET A 172 1.19 -1.50 -0.77
N PHE A 173 2.31 -0.91 -1.18
CA PHE A 173 3.52 -0.89 -0.34
C PHE A 173 3.43 0.11 0.81
N ASP A 174 2.75 1.24 0.64
CA ASP A 174 2.53 2.22 1.70
C ASP A 174 1.58 1.68 2.77
N GLY A 175 0.51 1.00 2.35
CA GLY A 175 -0.36 0.27 3.26
C GLY A 175 0.44 -0.79 4.02
N LEU A 176 1.19 -1.64 3.32
CA LEU A 176 2.00 -2.70 3.95
C LEU A 176 2.97 -2.14 4.99
N ARG A 177 3.70 -1.06 4.67
CA ARG A 177 4.65 -0.40 5.58
C ARG A 177 4.01 0.18 6.84
N ASN A 178 2.71 0.51 6.78
CA ASN A 178 1.99 1.15 7.88
C ASN A 178 1.13 0.17 8.70
N ILE A 179 1.01 -1.09 8.26
CA ILE A 179 0.36 -2.18 9.01
C ILE A 179 1.33 -2.81 10.02
N ASP A 180 2.61 -2.91 9.65
CA ASP A 180 3.71 -3.42 10.50
C ASP A 180 4.31 -2.32 11.39
#